data_AF-A0A3M1DHL9-F1
#
_entry.id   AF-A0A3M1DHL9-F1
#
_cell.length_a   1.000
_cell.length_b   1.000
_cell.length_c   1.000
_cell.angle_alpha   90.00
_cell.angle_beta   90.00
_cell.angle_gamma   90.00
#
_symmetry.space_group_name_H-M   'P 1'
#
loop_
_entity.id
_entity.type
_entity.pdbx_description
1 polymer ?
#
loop_
_entity_poly.entity_id
_entity_poly.type
_entity_poly.pdbx_seq_one_letter_code
_entity_poly.pdbx_strand_id
1 'polypeptide(L)'
;MKKSKALLSFLISLLPANRLRILGYRLLLHYDISFDCRVGYANVLLFESCSMRGASIGVMNYLSAVHCDMAPGSAIGYLNKCVYVYRLSLGEGAVLGSQIRVTGGRPGRSPYPEVQNFFVGAKSIITRKHAFDVLDTITIGEDVTFGGSASEVWTHGFDLHHICNMAAVTIGNRVYIGSR
;
A
#
# COMPACT_ATOMS: atom_id res chain seq x y z
N MET A 1 -1.60 19.16 10.54
CA MET A 1 -2.62 18.12 10.25
C MET A 1 -2.05 16.70 10.18
N LYS A 2 -0.97 16.41 9.43
CA LYS A 2 -0.46 15.02 9.30
C LYS A 2 0.04 14.39 10.62
N LYS A 3 0.71 15.15 11.49
CA LYS A 3 1.26 14.63 12.76
C LYS A 3 0.18 14.21 13.76
N SER A 4 -0.90 14.99 13.91
CA SER A 4 -2.01 14.65 14.80
C SER A 4 -2.79 13.42 14.32
N LYS A 5 -3.05 13.32 13.01
CA LYS A 5 -3.67 12.14 12.39
C LYS A 5 -2.82 10.88 12.57
N ALA A 6 -1.50 11.00 12.46
CA ALA A 6 -0.57 9.89 12.67
C ALA A 6 -0.60 9.38 14.11
N LEU A 7 -0.54 10.29 15.09
CA LEU A 7 -0.65 9.95 16.50
C LEU A 7 -1.99 9.28 16.81
N LEU A 8 -3.09 9.85 16.33
CA LEU A 8 -4.44 9.31 16.53
C LEU A 8 -4.57 7.90 15.93
N SER A 9 -4.12 7.71 14.69
CA SER A 9 -4.13 6.41 14.01
C SER A 9 -3.31 5.36 14.77
N PHE A 10 -2.15 5.76 15.29
CA PHE A 10 -1.31 4.89 16.12
C PHE A 10 -2.01 4.52 17.43
N LEU A 11 -2.59 5.48 18.15
CA LEU A 11 -3.31 5.22 19.41
C LEU A 11 -4.50 4.28 19.21
N ILE A 12 -5.28 4.47 18.14
CA ILE A 12 -6.37 3.54 17.77
C ILE A 12 -5.81 2.13 17.58
N SER A 13 -4.67 1.99 16.90
CA SER A 13 -4.06 0.68 16.60
C SER A 13 -3.66 -0.12 17.85
N LEU A 14 -3.49 0.54 19.00
CA LEU A 14 -3.10 -0.09 20.27
C LEU A 14 -4.29 -0.65 21.05
N LEU A 15 -5.53 -0.39 20.63
CA LEU A 15 -6.72 -0.92 21.31
C LEU A 15 -6.69 -2.47 21.31
N PRO A 16 -7.04 -3.12 22.43
CA PRO A 16 -6.79 -4.55 22.63
C PRO A 16 -7.61 -5.45 21.71
N ALA A 17 -8.83 -5.06 21.35
CA ALA A 17 -9.73 -5.86 20.52
C ALA A 17 -9.82 -5.34 19.09
N ASN A 18 -9.82 -6.24 18.10
CA ASN A 18 -9.95 -5.90 16.67
C ASN A 18 -11.19 -5.04 16.37
N ARG A 19 -12.34 -5.39 16.94
CA ARG A 19 -13.59 -4.63 16.74
C ARG A 19 -13.50 -3.21 17.29
N LEU A 20 -12.80 -2.99 18.41
CA LEU A 20 -12.57 -1.66 18.97
C LEU A 20 -11.65 -0.82 18.08
N ARG A 21 -10.59 -1.43 17.52
CA ARG A 21 -9.73 -0.78 16.53
C ARG A 21 -10.52 -0.33 15.30
N ILE A 22 -11.31 -1.23 14.72
CA ILE A 22 -12.17 -0.93 13.58
C ILE A 22 -13.14 0.20 13.91
N LEU A 23 -13.83 0.11 15.06
CA LEU A 23 -14.75 1.16 15.50
C LEU A 23 -14.04 2.51 15.64
N GLY A 24 -12.83 2.54 16.23
CA GLY A 24 -12.02 3.75 16.34
C GLY A 24 -11.66 4.35 14.98
N TYR A 25 -11.24 3.52 14.02
CA TYR A 25 -10.96 3.98 12.65
C TYR A 25 -12.21 4.54 11.94
N ARG A 26 -13.37 3.90 12.12
CA ARG A 26 -14.64 4.36 11.52
C ARG A 26 -15.13 5.67 12.13
N LEU A 27 -15.09 5.79 13.46
CA LEU A 27 -15.63 6.95 14.17
C LEU A 27 -14.71 8.18 14.09
N LEU A 28 -13.41 7.98 14.25
CA LEU A 28 -12.45 9.09 14.42
C LEU A 28 -11.72 9.46 13.12
N LEU A 29 -11.54 8.51 12.21
CA LEU A 29 -10.89 8.74 10.91
C LEU A 29 -11.84 8.59 9.71
N HIS A 30 -13.12 8.28 9.94
CA HIS A 30 -14.16 8.12 8.91
C HIS A 30 -13.81 7.08 7.84
N TYR A 31 -13.07 6.03 8.22
CA TYR A 31 -12.74 4.95 7.30
C TYR A 31 -13.92 4.00 7.14
N ASP A 32 -14.11 3.50 5.92
CA ASP A 32 -15.13 2.52 5.58
C ASP A 32 -14.55 1.09 5.70
N ILE A 33 -14.48 0.60 6.93
CA ILE A 33 -13.92 -0.72 7.25
C ILE A 33 -15.03 -1.62 7.81
N SER A 34 -15.25 -2.76 7.18
CA SER A 34 -16.22 -3.74 7.65
C SER A 34 -15.72 -4.50 8.89
N PHE A 35 -16.64 -4.96 9.76
CA PHE A 35 -16.28 -5.58 11.04
C PHE A 35 -15.63 -6.96 10.94
N ASP A 36 -15.74 -7.61 9.78
CA ASP A 36 -15.05 -8.86 9.40
C ASP A 36 -13.59 -8.63 8.97
N CYS A 37 -13.16 -7.38 8.77
CA CYS A 37 -11.76 -7.06 8.52
C CYS A 37 -10.88 -7.33 9.76
N ARG A 38 -9.56 -7.43 9.54
CA ARG A 38 -8.56 -7.50 10.60
C ARG A 38 -7.56 -6.36 10.47
N VAL A 39 -7.32 -5.62 11.54
CA VAL A 39 -6.24 -4.64 11.60
C VAL A 39 -5.36 -4.96 12.78
N GLY A 40 -4.07 -5.19 12.55
CA GLY A 40 -3.09 -5.52 13.59
C GLY A 40 -2.71 -4.32 14.46
N TYR A 41 -1.80 -4.57 15.41
CA TYR A 41 -1.34 -3.57 16.36
C TYR A 41 -0.24 -2.67 15.78
N ALA A 42 -0.05 -1.51 16.41
CA ALA A 42 1.05 -0.59 16.16
C ALA A 42 1.13 -0.09 14.71
N ASN A 43 0.00 -0.02 14.02
CA ASN A 43 -0.10 0.50 12.66
C ASN A 43 -0.27 2.02 12.66
N VAL A 44 0.31 2.66 11.66
CA VAL A 44 0.04 4.06 11.32
C VAL A 44 -0.63 4.07 9.94
N LEU A 45 -1.94 4.26 9.93
CA LEU A 45 -2.78 4.32 8.73
C LEU A 45 -3.16 5.79 8.46
N LEU A 46 -2.71 6.33 7.34
CA LEU A 46 -2.81 7.73 6.96
C LEU A 46 -3.41 7.84 5.56
N PHE A 47 -4.72 7.59 5.48
CA PHE A 47 -5.52 7.71 4.26
C PHE A 47 -6.49 8.87 4.33
N GLU A 48 -6.76 9.53 3.21
CA GLU A 48 -7.90 10.46 3.10
C GLU A 48 -9.21 9.69 2.99
N SER A 49 -9.24 8.64 2.17
CA SER A 49 -10.31 7.64 2.18
C SER A 49 -9.76 6.22 2.24
N CYS A 50 -10.46 5.33 2.94
CA CYS A 50 -10.09 3.93 3.07
C CYS A 50 -11.35 3.07 2.99
N SER A 51 -11.37 2.11 2.07
CA SER A 51 -12.41 1.11 1.90
C SER A 51 -11.82 -0.28 2.07
N MET A 52 -12.34 -1.05 3.02
CA MET A 52 -11.90 -2.42 3.29
C MET A 52 -13.11 -3.34 3.51
N ARG A 53 -13.11 -4.50 2.85
CA ARG A 53 -14.12 -5.56 2.99
C ARG A 53 -13.41 -6.90 3.16
N GLY A 54 -13.68 -7.65 4.22
CA GLY A 54 -13.08 -8.98 4.44
C GLY A 54 -11.55 -9.04 4.29
N ALA A 55 -10.87 -7.92 4.56
CA ALA A 55 -9.45 -7.74 4.27
C ALA A 55 -8.62 -7.68 5.57
N SER A 56 -7.31 -7.86 5.46
CA SER A 56 -6.42 -7.84 6.62
C SER A 56 -5.19 -6.94 6.47
N ILE A 57 -4.86 -6.21 7.53
CA ILE A 57 -3.60 -5.50 7.69
C ILE A 57 -2.91 -6.09 8.91
N GLY A 58 -1.67 -6.55 8.76
CA GLY A 58 -0.84 -7.09 9.83
C GLY A 58 -0.36 -6.01 10.81
N VAL A 59 0.80 -6.21 11.42
CA VAL A 59 1.31 -5.34 12.49
C VAL A 59 2.39 -4.38 12.00
N MET A 60 2.55 -3.25 12.71
CA MET A 60 3.68 -2.33 12.54
C MET A 60 3.86 -1.77 11.11
N ASN A 61 2.77 -1.61 10.36
CA ASN A 61 2.82 -0.97 9.05
C ASN A 61 2.75 0.55 9.17
N TYR A 62 3.42 1.24 8.26
CA TYR A 62 3.27 2.67 8.02
C TYR A 62 2.71 2.87 6.62
N LEU A 63 1.40 3.11 6.51
CA LEU A 63 0.69 3.22 5.24
C LEU A 63 0.10 4.63 5.10
N SER A 64 0.50 5.34 4.05
CA SER A 64 0.15 6.73 3.79
C SER A 64 -0.13 6.91 2.30
N ALA A 65 -1.41 6.94 1.95
CA ALA A 65 -1.89 7.19 0.59
C ALA A 65 -3.09 8.16 0.61
N VAL A 66 -3.51 8.71 -0.52
CA VAL A 66 -4.76 9.49 -0.57
C VAL A 66 -5.95 8.53 -0.45
N HIS A 67 -5.97 7.51 -1.30
CA HIS A 67 -7.02 6.50 -1.36
C HIS A 67 -6.44 5.10 -1.11
N CYS A 68 -7.11 4.31 -0.27
CA CYS A 68 -6.79 2.92 -0.01
C CYS A 68 -8.02 2.04 -0.24
N ASP A 69 -7.90 1.05 -1.12
CA ASP A 69 -8.97 0.11 -1.45
C ASP A 69 -8.47 -1.32 -1.28
N MET A 70 -9.10 -2.10 -0.41
CA MET A 70 -8.76 -3.50 -0.16
C MET A 70 -9.98 -4.39 -0.33
N ALA A 71 -9.97 -5.21 -1.39
CA ALA A 71 -11.03 -6.15 -1.73
C ALA A 71 -11.07 -7.38 -0.79
N PRO A 72 -12.15 -8.18 -0.80
CA PRO A 72 -12.28 -9.38 0.02
C PRO A 72 -11.08 -10.33 -0.07
N GLY A 73 -10.67 -10.86 1.08
CA GLY A 73 -9.55 -11.79 1.18
C GLY A 73 -8.16 -11.18 0.95
N SER A 74 -8.07 -9.90 0.59
CA SER A 74 -6.77 -9.24 0.40
C SER A 74 -6.05 -9.02 1.74
N ALA A 75 -4.71 -9.01 1.68
CA ALA A 75 -3.87 -8.91 2.87
C ALA A 75 -2.67 -8.00 2.65
N ILE A 76 -2.37 -7.18 3.66
CA ILE A 76 -1.08 -6.52 3.85
C ILE A 76 -0.43 -7.16 5.07
N GLY A 77 0.81 -7.65 4.93
CA GLY A 77 1.57 -8.29 6.00
C GLY A 77 2.05 -7.31 7.06
N TYR A 78 3.32 -7.43 7.48
CA TYR A 78 3.88 -6.64 8.58
C TYR A 78 5.09 -5.79 8.14
N LEU A 79 5.35 -4.72 8.90
CA LEU A 79 6.49 -3.82 8.70
C LEU A 79 6.59 -3.23 7.28
N ASN A 80 5.46 -3.10 6.57
CA ASN A 80 5.43 -2.43 5.28
C ASN A 80 5.49 -0.92 5.46
N LYS A 81 6.13 -0.25 4.50
CA LYS A 81 6.16 1.19 4.41
C LYS A 81 5.63 1.61 3.04
N CYS A 82 4.41 2.14 3.00
CA CYS A 82 3.79 2.73 1.82
C CYS A 82 3.62 4.22 2.08
N VAL A 83 4.31 5.09 1.34
CA VAL A 83 4.29 6.54 1.57
C VAL A 83 4.24 7.33 0.29
N TYR A 84 3.50 8.43 0.33
CA TYR A 84 3.39 9.39 -0.77
C TYR A 84 2.76 8.81 -2.04
N VAL A 85 1.92 7.79 -1.90
CA VAL A 85 1.16 7.20 -3.00
C VAL A 85 -0.19 7.90 -3.10
N TYR A 86 -0.71 8.11 -4.30
CA TYR A 86 -2.07 8.62 -4.48
C TYR A 86 -3.08 7.52 -4.18
N ARG A 87 -3.04 6.41 -4.92
CA ARG A 87 -3.93 5.28 -4.70
C ARG A 87 -3.18 3.98 -4.43
N LEU A 88 -3.53 3.30 -3.36
CA LEU A 88 -3.13 1.93 -3.05
C LEU A 88 -4.36 1.03 -3.23
N SER A 89 -4.32 0.07 -4.15
CA SER A 89 -5.42 -0.87 -4.34
C SER A 89 -4.93 -2.31 -4.38
N LEU A 90 -5.60 -3.18 -3.60
CA LEU A 90 -5.40 -4.62 -3.61
C LEU A 90 -6.70 -5.31 -4.06
N GLY A 91 -6.60 -6.07 -5.15
CA GLY A 91 -7.66 -6.91 -5.69
C GLY A 91 -8.00 -8.10 -4.79
N GLU A 92 -9.04 -8.85 -5.16
CA GLU A 92 -9.55 -9.96 -4.34
C GLU A 92 -8.45 -11.01 -4.10
N GLY A 93 -8.25 -11.38 -2.83
CA GLY A 93 -7.22 -12.35 -2.43
C GLY A 93 -5.76 -11.91 -2.70
N ALA A 94 -5.52 -10.65 -3.09
CA ALA A 94 -4.17 -10.15 -3.33
C ALA A 94 -3.40 -10.01 -2.01
N VAL A 95 -2.11 -10.37 -2.01
CA VAL A 95 -1.24 -10.34 -0.84
C VAL A 95 -0.04 -9.44 -1.10
N LEU A 96 -0.01 -8.30 -0.41
CA LEU A 96 1.22 -7.54 -0.18
C LEU A 96 1.85 -8.09 1.09
N GLY A 97 2.94 -8.84 0.99
CA GLY A 97 3.54 -9.53 2.11
C GLY A 97 4.22 -8.59 3.12
N SER A 98 5.48 -8.83 3.45
CA SER A 98 6.10 -8.12 4.59
C SER A 98 7.36 -7.36 4.22
N GLN A 99 7.62 -6.28 4.94
CA GLN A 99 8.79 -5.42 4.76
C GLN A 99 8.88 -4.80 3.35
N ILE A 100 7.75 -4.69 2.63
CA ILE A 100 7.67 -4.05 1.32
C ILE A 100 7.77 -2.54 1.50
N ARG A 101 8.50 -1.91 0.58
CA ARG A 101 8.62 -0.45 0.49
C ARG A 101 7.93 0.03 -0.78
N VAL A 102 6.90 0.84 -0.65
CA VAL A 102 6.25 1.57 -1.75
C VAL A 102 6.43 3.05 -1.47
N THR A 103 7.15 3.76 -2.34
CA THR A 103 7.48 5.17 -2.12
C THR A 103 7.15 5.96 -3.37
N GLY A 104 6.28 6.95 -3.22
CA GLY A 104 6.03 7.96 -4.24
C GLY A 104 6.84 9.24 -4.03
N GLY A 105 6.62 10.20 -4.92
CA GLY A 105 7.20 11.53 -4.89
C GLY A 105 6.67 12.36 -3.73
N ARG A 106 7.58 13.01 -2.99
CA ARG A 106 7.19 13.79 -1.79
C ARG A 106 6.19 14.90 -2.13
N PRO A 107 5.24 15.20 -1.23
CA PRO A 107 4.34 16.35 -1.38
C PRO A 107 5.13 17.64 -1.60
N GLY A 108 4.74 18.43 -2.60
CA GLY A 108 5.41 19.68 -2.98
C GLY A 108 6.71 19.49 -3.78
N ARG A 109 7.11 18.25 -4.10
CA ARG A 109 8.22 17.96 -5.02
C ARG A 109 7.76 17.28 -6.30
N SER A 110 6.78 16.38 -6.22
CA SER A 110 6.20 15.81 -7.43
C SER A 110 5.22 16.78 -8.08
N PRO A 111 5.36 17.10 -9.37
CA PRO A 111 4.39 17.91 -10.10
C PRO A 111 3.06 17.17 -10.32
N TYR A 112 3.09 15.84 -10.37
CA TYR A 112 1.92 14.98 -10.66
C TYR A 112 1.71 13.95 -9.54
N PRO A 113 1.24 14.35 -8.35
CA PRO A 113 0.94 13.39 -7.28
C PRO A 113 -0.14 12.38 -7.67
N GLU A 114 -1.14 12.77 -8.47
CA GLU A 114 -2.33 11.98 -8.84
C GLU A 114 -2.06 10.73 -9.70
N VAL A 115 -0.92 10.68 -10.39
CA VAL A 115 -0.52 9.53 -11.20
C VAL A 115 0.24 8.46 -10.41
N GLN A 116 0.58 8.74 -9.14
CA GLN A 116 1.39 7.85 -8.30
C GLN A 116 0.55 6.72 -7.71
N ASN A 117 0.15 5.78 -8.55
CA ASN A 117 -0.76 4.71 -8.17
C ASN A 117 -0.04 3.37 -8.05
N PHE A 118 -0.43 2.57 -7.06
CA PHE A 118 0.09 1.23 -6.85
C PHE A 118 -1.08 0.24 -6.79
N PHE A 119 -1.25 -0.53 -7.87
CA PHE A 119 -2.33 -1.48 -8.04
C PHE A 119 -1.81 -2.91 -8.06
N VAL A 120 -2.41 -3.77 -7.24
CA VAL A 120 -2.11 -5.20 -7.20
C VAL A 120 -3.39 -5.97 -7.56
N GLY A 121 -3.38 -6.65 -8.70
CA GLY A 121 -4.50 -7.44 -9.20
C GLY A 121 -4.85 -8.63 -8.32
N ALA A 122 -6.01 -9.23 -8.60
CA ALA A 122 -6.54 -10.34 -7.82
C ALA A 122 -5.57 -11.53 -7.77
N LYS A 123 -5.56 -12.23 -6.62
CA LYS A 123 -4.76 -13.44 -6.36
C LYS A 123 -3.25 -13.30 -6.60
N SER A 124 -2.75 -12.07 -6.73
CA SER A 124 -1.32 -11.80 -6.85
C SER A 124 -0.65 -11.77 -5.48
N ILE A 125 0.60 -12.21 -5.42
CA ILE A 125 1.41 -12.21 -4.20
C ILE A 125 2.74 -11.49 -4.42
N ILE A 126 3.03 -10.55 -3.53
CA ILE A 126 4.31 -9.87 -3.42
C ILE A 126 4.94 -10.28 -2.10
N THR A 127 5.95 -11.14 -2.14
CA THR A 127 6.38 -11.91 -0.95
C THR A 127 7.02 -11.06 0.15
N ARG A 128 8.26 -10.59 -0.01
CA ARG A 128 8.90 -9.78 1.05
C ARG A 128 10.02 -8.88 0.55
N LYS A 129 10.26 -7.77 1.27
CA LYS A 129 11.41 -6.88 1.07
C LYS A 129 11.59 -6.35 -0.37
N HIS A 130 10.56 -6.38 -1.21
CA HIS A 130 10.60 -5.70 -2.51
C HIS A 130 10.44 -4.19 -2.35
N ALA A 131 10.94 -3.43 -3.31
CA ALA A 131 10.82 -1.98 -3.36
C ALA A 131 10.10 -1.54 -4.64
N PHE A 132 9.23 -0.56 -4.50
CA PHE A 132 8.46 0.04 -5.58
C PHE A 132 8.60 1.56 -5.49
N ASP A 133 9.15 2.17 -6.53
CA ASP A 133 9.29 3.62 -6.65
C ASP A 133 8.28 4.16 -7.67
N VAL A 134 7.30 4.89 -7.15
CA VAL A 134 5.99 5.17 -7.76
C VAL A 134 5.87 6.67 -8.02
N LEU A 135 6.66 7.20 -8.96
CA LEU A 135 6.46 8.55 -9.50
C LEU A 135 5.37 8.58 -10.58
N ASP A 136 5.11 7.44 -11.23
CA ASP A 136 3.95 7.18 -12.09
C ASP A 136 3.25 5.88 -11.63
N THR A 137 2.28 5.39 -12.37
CA THR A 137 1.47 4.22 -12.00
C THR A 137 2.25 2.92 -12.15
N ILE A 138 2.19 2.06 -11.13
CA ILE A 138 2.55 0.64 -11.22
C ILE A 138 1.27 -0.19 -11.17
N THR A 139 1.04 -0.96 -12.22
CA THR A 139 -0.05 -1.93 -12.31
C THR A 139 0.51 -3.33 -12.35
N ILE A 140 0.20 -4.11 -11.31
CA ILE A 140 0.45 -5.55 -11.27
C ILE A 140 -0.85 -6.25 -11.61
N GLY A 141 -0.84 -7.10 -12.63
CA GLY A 141 -2.01 -7.87 -13.07
C GLY A 141 -2.47 -8.94 -12.08
N GLU A 142 -3.32 -9.83 -12.57
CA GLU A 142 -3.88 -10.95 -11.81
C GLU A 142 -2.97 -12.17 -11.79
N ASP A 143 -3.03 -12.97 -10.72
CA ASP A 143 -2.24 -14.20 -10.54
C ASP A 143 -0.71 -13.98 -10.73
N VAL A 144 -0.19 -12.82 -10.34
CA VAL A 144 1.24 -12.47 -10.43
C VAL A 144 1.96 -12.86 -9.15
N THR A 145 3.16 -13.43 -9.27
CA THR A 145 4.03 -13.71 -8.12
C THR A 145 5.33 -12.93 -8.23
N PHE A 146 5.59 -12.03 -7.28
CA PHE A 146 6.95 -11.58 -6.97
C PHE A 146 7.52 -12.51 -5.90
N GLY A 147 8.23 -13.54 -6.36
CA GLY A 147 8.86 -14.55 -5.53
C GLY A 147 10.26 -14.15 -5.08
N GLY A 148 10.68 -14.61 -3.90
CA GLY A 148 11.98 -14.27 -3.32
C GLY A 148 11.95 -12.99 -2.50
N SER A 149 12.93 -12.11 -2.73
CA SER A 149 13.03 -10.82 -2.05
C SER A 149 13.86 -9.80 -2.82
N ALA A 150 13.76 -8.52 -2.45
CA ALA A 150 14.65 -7.44 -2.91
C ALA A 150 14.58 -7.08 -4.41
N SER A 151 13.55 -7.50 -5.15
CA SER A 151 13.26 -6.87 -6.45
C SER A 151 12.92 -5.40 -6.28
N GLU A 152 13.27 -4.60 -7.28
CA GLU A 152 12.94 -3.18 -7.34
C GLU A 152 12.21 -2.87 -8.64
N VAL A 153 11.13 -2.09 -8.57
CA VAL A 153 10.35 -1.65 -9.75
C VAL A 153 10.17 -0.15 -9.70
N TRP A 154 10.74 0.56 -10.67
CA TRP A 154 10.77 2.02 -10.68
C TRP A 154 10.03 2.54 -11.91
N THR A 155 9.22 3.57 -11.71
CA THR A 155 8.47 4.27 -12.77
C THR A 155 9.20 5.49 -13.30
N HIS A 156 10.47 5.64 -12.93
CA HIS A 156 11.29 6.74 -13.38
C HIS A 156 12.72 6.29 -13.62
N GLY A 157 13.41 7.07 -14.44
CA GLY A 157 14.83 6.99 -14.67
C GLY A 157 15.36 8.37 -15.06
N PHE A 158 16.62 8.41 -15.49
CA PHE A 158 17.24 9.63 -15.99
C PHE A 158 17.84 9.35 -17.36
N ASP A 159 17.70 10.30 -18.29
CA ASP A 159 18.46 10.26 -19.52
C ASP A 159 19.93 10.67 -19.32
N LEU A 160 20.68 10.72 -20.43
CA LEU A 160 22.09 11.13 -20.44
C LEU A 160 22.31 12.59 -20.02
N HIS A 161 21.24 13.40 -19.98
CA HIS A 161 21.26 14.80 -19.57
C HIS A 161 20.70 15.01 -18.15
N HIS A 162 20.51 13.92 -17.39
CA HIS A 162 19.92 13.94 -16.05
C HIS A 162 18.50 14.52 -15.98
N ILE A 163 17.76 14.45 -17.09
CA ILE A 163 16.34 14.78 -17.12
C ILE A 163 15.56 13.55 -16.64
N CYS A 164 14.67 13.76 -15.66
CA CYS A 164 13.83 12.70 -15.12
C CYS A 164 12.82 12.27 -16.19
N ASN A 165 12.88 11.00 -16.58
CA ASN A 165 11.91 10.37 -17.46
C ASN A 165 10.99 9.49 -16.64
N MET A 166 9.69 9.77 -16.69
CA MET A 166 8.67 9.04 -15.95
C MET A 166 7.76 8.29 -16.90
N ALA A 167 7.45 7.04 -16.56
CA ALA A 167 6.48 6.23 -17.29
C ALA A 167 5.88 5.15 -16.38
N ALA A 168 4.62 4.84 -16.64
CA ALA A 168 3.94 3.75 -15.95
C ALA A 168 4.61 2.39 -16.22
N VAL A 169 4.58 1.52 -15.22
CA VAL A 169 5.00 0.11 -15.33
C VAL A 169 3.78 -0.77 -15.25
N THR A 170 3.59 -1.64 -16.25
CA THR A 170 2.52 -2.63 -16.27
C THR A 170 3.10 -4.04 -16.34
N ILE A 171 2.76 -4.87 -15.37
CA ILE A 171 3.05 -6.30 -15.37
C ILE A 171 1.75 -7.03 -15.68
N GLY A 172 1.76 -7.83 -16.74
CA GLY A 172 0.59 -8.59 -17.17
C GLY A 172 0.16 -9.68 -16.19
N ASN A 173 -0.87 -10.44 -16.58
CA ASN A 173 -1.42 -11.51 -15.74
C ASN A 173 -0.54 -12.77 -15.80
N ARG A 174 -0.59 -13.59 -14.73
CA ARG A 174 0.09 -14.89 -14.64
C ARG A 174 1.60 -14.82 -14.87
N VAL A 175 2.23 -13.76 -14.37
CA VAL A 175 3.68 -13.55 -14.45
C VAL A 175 4.33 -14.01 -13.15
N TYR A 176 5.45 -14.73 -13.27
CA TYR A 176 6.34 -15.00 -12.15
C TYR A 176 7.62 -14.18 -12.28
N ILE A 177 7.89 -13.33 -11.30
CA ILE A 177 9.12 -12.56 -11.18
C ILE A 177 9.92 -13.19 -10.04
N GLY A 178 11.00 -13.88 -10.39
CA GLY A 178 11.92 -14.46 -9.42
C GLY A 178 12.99 -13.47 -8.99
N SER A 179 13.28 -13.43 -7.69
CA SER A 179 14.44 -12.74 -7.14
C SER A 179 15.09 -13.54 -6.01
N ARG A 180 16.16 -12.99 -5.43
CA ARG A 180 16.99 -13.65 -4.41
C ARG A 180 16.25 -13.98 -3.11
#